data_AF-A0A0D3GF37-F1
#
_entry.id   AF-A0A0D3GF37-F1
#
_cell.length_a   1.000
_cell.length_b   1.000
_cell.length_c   1.000
_cell.angle_alpha   90.00
_cell.angle_beta   90.00
_cell.angle_gamma   90.00
#
_symmetry.space_group_name_H-M   'P 1'
#
loop_
_entity.id
_entity.type
_entity.pdbx_description
1 polymer ?
#
loop_
_entity_poly.entity_id
_entity_poly.type
_entity_poly.pdbx_seq_one_letter_code
_entity_poly.pdbx_strand_id
1 'polypeptide(L)'
;MTMSSPPPRASKHLKSAYRLAAIAVPVVAAAVVVIVVLLRAAQLGPGELLAGRLGAARHVHLFLAALVVVPSAVATLLRLVRRPRSVYLVDYACFRPQPSNRLPFATFAEHFRLSPHIDDGSFRFVTRMMERSGLGERTYVPRGNLYLPPRTGMEEARDEAEMVVFAAVGDLLARTRIRPEEIDVLVTNCSVFSPTPSFADMVSPLPTADGGEPEREGS
;
A
#
# COMPACT_ATOMS: atom_id res chain seq x y z
N MET A 1 18.63 12.07 7.40
CA MET A 1 17.39 12.30 6.63
C MET A 1 17.70 12.23 5.14
N THR A 2 17.91 11.03 4.60
CA THR A 2 18.06 10.81 3.16
C THR A 2 16.68 10.94 2.55
N MET A 3 16.47 12.01 1.77
CA MET A 3 15.30 12.13 0.91
C MET A 3 15.20 10.84 0.09
N SER A 4 14.16 10.05 0.34
CA SER A 4 13.74 8.98 -0.54
C SER A 4 13.65 9.60 -1.93
N SER A 5 14.57 9.21 -2.81
CA SER A 5 14.56 9.67 -4.18
C SER A 5 13.20 9.30 -4.78
N PRO A 6 12.55 10.20 -5.53
CA PRO A 6 11.32 9.84 -6.21
C PRO A 6 11.62 8.62 -7.08
N PRO A 7 10.72 7.61 -7.14
CA PRO A 7 10.95 6.43 -7.95
C PRO A 7 11.27 6.91 -9.38
N PRO A 8 12.30 6.35 -10.04
CA PRO A 8 12.76 6.86 -11.32
C PRO A 8 11.56 6.91 -12.29
N ARG A 9 11.30 8.09 -12.85
CA ARG A 9 10.22 8.35 -13.82
C ARG A 9 10.21 7.30 -14.95
N ALA A 10 11.37 6.72 -15.26
CA ALA A 10 11.57 5.61 -16.18
C ALA A 10 10.68 4.38 -15.91
N SER A 11 10.37 4.04 -14.65
CA SER A 11 9.59 2.84 -14.30
C SER A 11 8.12 2.93 -14.72
N LYS A 12 7.54 4.13 -14.72
CA LYS A 12 6.16 4.37 -15.17
C LYS A 12 6.06 4.28 -16.69
N HIS A 13 7.05 4.82 -17.40
CA HIS A 13 7.13 4.72 -18.86
C HIS A 13 7.44 3.30 -19.31
N LEU A 14 8.28 2.55 -18.59
CA LEU A 14 8.57 1.15 -18.90
C LEU A 14 7.33 0.25 -18.72
N LYS A 15 6.59 0.42 -17.62
CA LYS A 15 5.31 -0.30 -17.41
C LYS A 15 4.26 0.07 -18.45
N SER A 16 4.19 1.33 -18.86
CA SER A 16 3.25 1.80 -19.88
C SER A 16 3.65 1.35 -21.28
N ALA A 17 4.93 1.39 -21.62
CA ALA A 17 5.48 0.91 -22.89
C ALA A 17 5.34 -0.62 -23.02
N TYR A 18 5.61 -1.37 -21.94
CA TYR A 18 5.36 -2.82 -21.91
C TYR A 18 3.86 -3.13 -22.10
N ARG A 19 2.97 -2.37 -21.45
CA ARG A 19 1.51 -2.50 -21.66
C ARG A 19 1.12 -2.19 -23.10
N LEU A 20 1.68 -1.14 -23.69
CA LEU A 20 1.40 -0.74 -25.07
C LEU A 20 1.90 -1.81 -26.04
N ALA A 21 3.14 -2.29 -25.88
CA ALA A 21 3.74 -3.33 -26.70
C ALA A 21 2.99 -4.66 -26.57
N ALA A 22 2.62 -5.06 -25.35
CA ALA A 22 1.89 -6.31 -25.13
C ALA A 22 0.51 -6.32 -25.82
N ILE A 23 -0.12 -5.16 -26.03
CA ILE A 23 -1.42 -5.02 -26.71
C ILE A 23 -1.23 -4.81 -28.21
N ALA A 24 -0.32 -3.92 -28.61
CA ALA A 24 -0.12 -3.56 -30.01
C ALA A 24 0.48 -4.71 -30.81
N VAL A 25 1.43 -5.46 -30.26
CA VAL A 25 2.11 -6.56 -30.97
C VAL A 25 1.15 -7.64 -31.47
N PRO A 26 0.25 -8.24 -30.65
CA PRO A 26 -0.68 -9.26 -31.15
C PRO A 26 -1.72 -8.69 -32.13
N VAL A 27 -2.17 -7.45 -31.92
CA VAL A 27 -3.13 -6.79 -32.83
C VAL A 27 -2.51 -6.50 -34.19
N VAL A 28 -1.28 -5.98 -34.21
CA VAL A 28 -0.52 -5.71 -35.44
C VAL A 28 -0.18 -7.03 -36.14
N ALA A 29 0.24 -8.06 -35.41
CA ALA A 29 0.51 -9.38 -35.99
C ALA A 29 -0.75 -9.97 -36.65
N ALA A 30 -1.91 -9.89 -36.00
CA ALA A 30 -3.18 -10.33 -36.58
C ALA A 30 -3.55 -9.53 -37.84
N ALA A 31 -3.40 -8.20 -37.81
CA ALA A 31 -3.67 -7.33 -38.96
C ALA A 31 -2.76 -7.64 -40.16
N VAL A 32 -1.46 -7.87 -39.92
CA VAL A 32 -0.50 -8.26 -40.97
C VAL A 32 -0.88 -9.60 -41.59
N VAL A 33 -1.27 -10.59 -40.78
CA VAL A 33 -1.71 -11.91 -41.30
C VAL A 33 -2.96 -11.77 -42.16
N VAL A 34 -3.95 -10.97 -41.75
CA VAL A 34 -5.15 -10.70 -42.55
C VAL A 34 -4.81 -10.03 -43.88
N ILE A 35 -3.93 -9.02 -43.87
CA ILE A 35 -3.48 -8.32 -45.09
C ILE A 35 -2.76 -9.27 -46.03
N VAL A 36 -1.88 -10.14 -45.52
CA VAL A 36 -1.17 -11.14 -46.34
C VAL A 36 -2.14 -12.14 -46.96
N VAL A 37 -3.15 -12.59 -46.21
CA VAL A 37 -4.21 -13.48 -46.74
C VAL A 37 -5.01 -12.79 -47.85
N LEU A 38 -5.39 -11.52 -47.66
CA LEU A 38 -6.13 -10.75 -48.66
C LEU A 38 -5.30 -10.48 -49.92
N LEU A 39 -4.03 -10.10 -49.76
CA LEU A 39 -3.13 -9.87 -50.89
C LEU A 39 -2.86 -11.16 -51.67
N ARG A 40 -2.69 -12.30 -50.98
CA ARG A 40 -2.53 -13.60 -51.63
C ARG A 40 -3.81 -14.05 -52.33
N ALA A 41 -4.98 -13.76 -51.76
CA ALA A 41 -6.27 -13.97 -52.42
C ALA A 41 -6.44 -13.09 -53.67
N ALA A 42 -5.93 -11.85 -53.65
CA ALA A 42 -6.01 -10.92 -54.78
C ALA A 42 -4.98 -11.17 -55.89
N GLN A 43 -3.82 -11.77 -55.56
CA GLN A 43 -2.76 -12.14 -56.53
C GLN A 43 -3.06 -13.44 -57.28
N LEU A 44 -4.07 -14.20 -56.87
CA LEU A 44 -4.54 -15.39 -57.58
C LEU A 44 -5.44 -14.96 -58.74
N GLY A 45 -4.96 -15.14 -59.97
CA GLY A 45 -5.67 -14.73 -61.19
C GLY A 45 -6.95 -15.56 -61.49
N PRO A 46 -7.85 -15.03 -62.34
CA PRO A 46 -9.15 -15.66 -62.67
C PRO A 46 -9.06 -17.05 -63.33
N GLY A 47 -7.89 -17.45 -63.85
CA GLY A 47 -7.67 -18.76 -64.45
C GLY A 47 -7.48 -19.90 -63.44
N GLU A 48 -7.00 -19.64 -62.23
CA GLU A 48 -6.88 -20.68 -61.19
C GLU A 48 -8.22 -20.92 -60.46
N LEU A 49 -9.15 -19.95 -60.51
CA LEU A 49 -10.50 -19.98 -59.92
C LEU A 49 -11.37 -21.18 -60.36
N LEU A 50 -11.09 -21.77 -61.53
CA LEU A 50 -11.81 -22.93 -62.06
C LEU A 50 -11.26 -24.31 -61.65
N ALA A 51 -10.01 -24.39 -61.16
CA ALA A 51 -9.44 -25.64 -60.69
C ALA A 51 -9.68 -25.75 -59.17
N GLY A 52 -10.34 -26.81 -58.69
CA GLY A 52 -10.82 -27.01 -57.31
C GLY A 52 -9.82 -26.89 -56.15
N ARG A 53 -8.59 -26.40 -56.38
CA ARG A 53 -7.58 -26.03 -55.38
C ARG A 53 -7.94 -24.78 -54.57
N LEU A 54 -8.85 -23.92 -55.02
CA LEU A 54 -9.26 -22.73 -54.25
C LEU A 54 -10.04 -23.03 -52.97
N GLY A 55 -10.84 -24.10 -52.94
CA GLY A 55 -11.53 -24.52 -51.72
C GLY A 55 -10.53 -24.82 -50.62
N ALA A 56 -9.54 -25.67 -50.91
CA ALA A 56 -8.51 -26.07 -49.96
C ALA A 56 -7.64 -24.88 -49.50
N ALA A 57 -7.15 -24.04 -50.42
CA ALA A 57 -6.34 -22.87 -50.06
C ALA A 57 -7.13 -21.87 -49.18
N ARG A 58 -8.41 -21.62 -49.50
CA ARG A 58 -9.29 -20.75 -48.69
C ARG A 58 -9.53 -21.33 -47.30
N HIS A 59 -9.68 -22.65 -47.18
CA HIS A 59 -9.89 -23.31 -45.89
C HIS A 59 -8.62 -23.30 -45.04
N VAL A 60 -7.45 -23.50 -45.66
CA VAL A 60 -6.14 -23.39 -44.98
C VAL A 60 -5.90 -21.96 -44.49
N HIS A 61 -6.19 -20.94 -45.30
CA HIS A 61 -6.04 -19.54 -44.89
C HIS A 61 -7.01 -19.13 -43.77
N LEU A 62 -8.27 -19.59 -43.83
CA LEU A 62 -9.24 -19.35 -42.76
C LEU A 62 -8.84 -20.07 -41.46
N PHE A 63 -8.32 -21.30 -41.56
CA PHE A 63 -7.84 -22.07 -40.42
C PHE A 63 -6.63 -21.41 -39.76
N LEU A 64 -5.65 -20.95 -40.56
CA LEU A 64 -4.48 -20.22 -40.06
C LEU A 64 -4.86 -18.87 -39.44
N ALA A 65 -5.81 -18.14 -40.02
CA ALA A 65 -6.33 -16.90 -39.43
C ALA A 65 -7.02 -17.17 -38.10
N ALA A 66 -7.86 -18.21 -38.00
CA ALA A 66 -8.51 -18.61 -36.75
C ALA A 66 -7.50 -19.00 -35.66
N LEU A 67 -6.43 -19.73 -36.03
CA LEU A 67 -5.35 -20.13 -35.11
C LEU A 67 -4.60 -18.93 -34.50
N VAL A 68 -4.64 -17.74 -35.11
CA VAL A 68 -3.96 -16.54 -34.60
C VAL A 68 -4.94 -15.58 -33.93
N VAL A 69 -6.11 -15.36 -34.54
CA VAL A 69 -7.12 -14.42 -34.03
C VAL A 69 -7.76 -14.92 -32.75
N VAL A 70 -8.08 -16.22 -32.64
CA VAL A 70 -8.73 -16.75 -31.43
C VAL A 70 -7.78 -16.67 -30.23
N PRO A 71 -6.51 -17.12 -30.28
CA PRO A 71 -5.61 -16.99 -29.13
C PRO A 71 -5.27 -15.55 -28.78
N SER A 72 -5.16 -14.64 -29.76
CA SER A 72 -4.91 -13.22 -29.48
C SER A 72 -6.12 -12.53 -28.83
N ALA A 73 -7.34 -12.85 -29.27
CA ALA A 73 -8.57 -12.39 -28.63
C ALA A 73 -8.69 -12.94 -27.20
N VAL A 74 -8.44 -14.23 -27.00
CA VAL A 74 -8.45 -14.88 -25.67
C VAL A 74 -7.36 -14.27 -24.77
N ALA A 75 -6.14 -14.08 -25.26
CA ALA A 75 -5.06 -13.45 -24.49
C ALA A 75 -5.39 -12.00 -24.10
N THR A 76 -6.04 -11.25 -24.99
CA THR A 76 -6.48 -9.87 -24.72
C THR A 76 -7.58 -9.84 -23.67
N LEU A 77 -8.58 -10.72 -23.77
CA LEU A 77 -9.65 -10.87 -22.79
C LEU A 77 -9.09 -11.26 -21.41
N LEU A 78 -8.24 -12.28 -21.36
CA LEU A 78 -7.60 -12.72 -20.12
C LEU A 78 -6.78 -11.61 -19.48
N ARG A 79 -6.11 -10.76 -20.25
CA ARG A 79 -5.38 -9.60 -19.71
C ARG A 79 -6.31 -8.51 -19.17
N LEU A 80 -7.45 -8.26 -19.83
CA LEU A 80 -8.43 -7.29 -19.35
C LEU A 80 -9.04 -7.75 -18.02
N VAL A 81 -9.41 -9.03 -17.92
CA VAL A 81 -9.97 -9.63 -16.71
C VAL A 81 -8.93 -9.74 -15.59
N ARG A 82 -7.66 -10.03 -15.93
CA ARG A 82 -6.56 -10.10 -14.95
C ARG A 82 -5.91 -8.75 -14.65
N ARG A 83 -6.48 -7.62 -15.10
CA ARG A 83 -5.88 -6.33 -14.74
C ARG A 83 -5.97 -6.13 -13.23
N PRO A 84 -4.83 -5.88 -12.54
CA PRO A 84 -4.88 -5.56 -11.12
C PRO A 84 -5.71 -4.30 -10.95
N ARG A 85 -6.69 -4.37 -10.04
CA ARG A 85 -7.47 -3.19 -9.63
C ARG A 85 -6.51 -2.19 -8.99
N SER A 86 -6.64 -0.93 -9.38
CA SER A 86 -5.88 0.16 -8.79
C SER A 86 -6.33 0.39 -7.35
N VAL A 87 -5.37 0.44 -6.42
CA VAL A 87 -5.59 0.78 -5.01
C VAL A 87 -5.24 2.26 -4.83
N TYR A 88 -6.10 2.99 -4.14
CA TYR A 88 -5.95 4.43 -3.92
C TYR A 88 -5.94 4.71 -2.42
N LEU A 89 -5.09 5.66 -2.01
CA LEU A 89 -5.17 6.28 -0.69
C LEU A 89 -6.26 7.35 -0.75
N VAL A 90 -7.33 7.17 0.01
CA VAL A 90 -8.45 8.11 0.03
C VAL A 90 -8.13 9.31 0.92
N ASP A 91 -7.63 9.06 2.13
CA ASP A 91 -7.28 10.11 3.10
C ASP A 91 -6.25 9.59 4.11
N TYR A 92 -5.67 10.48 4.91
CA TYR A 92 -4.76 10.17 6.00
C TYR A 92 -4.94 11.13 7.18
N ALA A 93 -4.66 10.62 8.38
CA ALA A 93 -4.64 11.40 9.60
C ALA A 93 -3.37 11.10 10.41
N CYS A 94 -2.89 12.09 11.13
CA CYS A 94 -1.75 11.96 12.01
C CYS A 94 -2.07 12.61 13.35
N PHE A 95 -1.77 11.91 14.44
CA PHE A 95 -1.85 12.49 15.76
C PHE A 95 -0.72 13.49 15.97
N ARG A 96 -1.06 14.65 16.55
CA ARG A 96 -0.08 15.65 16.98
C ARG A 96 -0.11 15.73 18.51
N PRO A 97 0.96 15.31 19.21
CA PRO A 97 1.00 15.38 20.66
C PRO A 97 0.98 16.83 21.19
N GLN A 98 0.57 16.96 22.45
CA GLN A 98 0.58 18.25 23.15
C GLN A 98 2.01 18.79 23.27
N PRO A 99 2.21 20.13 23.29
CA PRO A 99 3.55 20.73 23.44
C PRO A 99 4.33 20.27 24.67
N SER A 100 3.65 19.82 25.73
CA SER A 100 4.24 19.21 26.93
C SER A 100 4.98 17.91 26.67
N ASN A 101 4.68 17.22 25.55
CA ASN A 101 5.35 15.98 25.16
C ASN A 101 6.61 16.22 24.31
N ARG A 102 7.03 17.49 24.13
CA ARG A 102 8.25 17.80 23.40
C ARG A 102 9.47 17.44 24.23
N LEU A 103 10.49 16.92 23.56
CA LEU A 103 11.78 16.64 24.18
C LEU A 103 12.89 17.41 23.44
N PRO A 104 13.23 18.63 23.91
CA PRO A 104 14.38 19.39 23.43
C PRO A 104 15.69 18.61 23.63
N PHE A 105 16.71 18.90 22.81
CA PHE A 105 17.99 18.19 22.89
C PHE A 105 18.69 18.36 24.24
N ALA A 106 18.59 19.54 24.84
CA ALA A 106 19.14 19.80 26.16
C ALA A 106 18.51 18.90 27.23
N THR A 107 17.17 18.80 27.23
CA THR A 107 16.42 17.95 28.15
C THR A 107 16.74 16.47 27.93
N PHE A 108 16.83 16.02 26.67
CA PHE A 108 17.26 14.66 26.34
C PHE A 108 18.66 14.36 26.89
N ALA A 109 19.63 15.25 26.66
CA ALA A 109 21.00 15.06 27.13
C ALA A 109 21.09 15.01 28.66
N GLU A 110 20.32 15.84 29.35
CA GLU A 110 20.20 15.82 30.81
C GLU A 110 19.62 14.50 31.31
N HIS A 111 18.47 14.05 30.76
CA HIS A 111 17.84 12.79 31.15
C HIS A 111 18.78 11.61 30.90
N PHE A 112 19.50 11.61 29.78
CA PHE A 112 20.43 10.55 29.43
C PHE A 112 21.65 10.51 30.36
N ARG A 113 22.15 11.67 30.84
CA ARG A 113 23.22 11.74 31.86
C ARG A 113 22.79 11.26 33.23
N LEU A 114 21.53 11.51 33.61
CA LEU A 114 20.99 11.10 34.90
C LEU A 114 20.64 9.60 34.94
N SER A 115 20.66 8.92 33.79
CA SER A 115 20.38 7.49 33.72
C SER A 115 21.53 6.67 34.30
N PRO A 116 21.27 5.78 35.29
CA PRO A 116 22.31 5.04 35.99
C PRO A 116 23.04 4.00 35.11
N HIS A 117 22.52 3.72 33.91
CA HIS A 117 23.04 2.72 32.99
C HIS A 117 23.89 3.30 31.85
N ILE A 118 24.13 4.61 31.85
CA ILE A 118 24.83 5.32 30.77
C ILE A 118 26.21 5.78 31.25
N ASP A 119 27.26 5.26 30.64
CA ASP A 119 28.62 5.76 30.79
C ASP A 119 28.92 6.97 29.89
N ASP A 120 30.03 7.66 30.14
CA ASP A 120 30.46 8.84 29.37
C ASP A 120 30.67 8.59 27.86
N GLY A 121 31.13 7.38 27.51
CA GLY A 121 31.29 6.96 26.12
C GLY A 121 29.95 6.78 25.42
N SER A 122 29.02 6.06 26.05
CA SER A 122 27.64 5.90 25.58
C SER A 122 26.92 7.25 25.46
N PHE A 123 27.05 8.13 26.46
CA PHE A 123 26.49 9.47 26.43
C PHE A 123 26.99 10.27 25.22
N ARG A 124 28.30 10.27 24.99
CA ARG A 124 28.92 10.99 23.87
C ARG A 124 28.48 10.43 22.52
N PHE A 125 28.37 9.10 22.41
CA PHE A 125 27.90 8.44 21.20
C PHE A 125 26.47 8.83 20.86
N VAL A 126 25.54 8.69 21.82
CA VAL A 126 24.12 8.99 21.61
C VAL A 126 23.90 10.48 21.35
N THR A 127 24.61 11.37 22.03
CA THR A 127 24.52 12.82 21.78
C THR A 127 24.94 13.17 20.35
N ARG A 128 26.09 12.66 19.87
CA ARG A 128 26.53 12.87 18.48
C ARG A 128 25.56 12.27 17.46
N MET A 129 24.99 11.10 17.77
CA MET A 129 23.96 10.49 16.93
C MET A 129 22.74 11.39 16.85
N MET A 130 22.32 11.98 17.96
CA MET A 130 21.16 12.86 18.03
C MET A 130 21.35 14.14 17.24
N GLU A 131 22.52 14.79 17.35
CA GLU A 131 22.88 15.97 16.55
C GLU A 131 22.85 15.71 15.03
N ARG A 132 23.03 14.45 14.61
CA ARG A 132 23.07 14.05 13.18
C ARG A 132 21.81 13.33 12.70
N SER A 133 20.84 13.13 13.58
CA SER A 133 19.60 12.38 13.28
C SER A 133 18.69 13.11 12.29
N GLY A 134 18.78 14.44 12.22
CA GLY A 134 17.82 15.29 11.52
C GLY A 134 16.55 15.57 12.32
N LEU A 135 16.50 15.17 13.59
CA LEU A 135 15.48 15.61 14.54
C LEU A 135 15.74 17.07 14.95
N GLY A 136 14.68 17.77 15.35
CA GLY A 136 14.79 19.13 15.86
C GLY A 136 14.19 19.28 17.25
N GLU A 137 14.25 20.50 17.80
CA GLU A 137 13.72 20.88 19.13
C GLU A 137 12.20 20.72 19.30
N ARG A 138 11.50 20.33 18.23
CA ARG A 138 10.05 20.12 18.20
C ARG A 138 9.66 18.64 18.13
N THR A 139 10.62 17.74 18.36
CA THR A 139 10.40 16.30 18.43
C THR A 139 9.59 15.97 19.68
N TYR A 140 8.65 15.03 19.53
CA TYR A 140 7.80 14.55 20.61
C TYR A 140 8.19 13.12 21.00
N VAL A 141 7.93 12.78 22.26
CA VAL A 141 8.16 11.43 22.81
C VAL A 141 6.95 10.98 23.65
N PRO A 142 6.83 9.67 23.92
CA PRO A 142 5.89 9.15 24.91
C PRO A 142 5.98 9.92 26.23
N ARG A 143 4.83 10.16 26.88
CA ARG A 143 4.82 10.85 28.17
C ARG A 143 5.61 10.10 29.24
N GLY A 144 5.60 8.77 29.18
CA GLY A 144 6.40 7.89 30.04
C GLY A 144 7.89 8.21 30.00
N ASN A 145 8.41 8.64 28.84
CA ASN A 145 9.83 8.93 28.65
C ASN A 145 10.27 10.28 29.25
N LEU A 146 9.33 11.13 29.67
CA LEU A 146 9.60 12.44 30.28
C LEU A 146 9.75 12.38 31.81
N TYR A 147 9.52 11.21 32.42
CA TYR A 147 9.74 11.02 33.85
C TYR A 147 11.20 10.67 34.14
N LEU A 148 11.64 10.97 35.36
CA LEU A 148 12.95 10.61 35.91
C LEU A 148 12.73 9.78 37.19
N PRO A 149 12.93 8.45 37.18
CA PRO A 149 13.29 7.63 36.02
C PRO A 149 12.11 7.47 35.01
N PRO A 150 12.39 7.11 33.74
CA PRO A 150 11.35 6.88 32.74
C PRO A 150 10.35 5.81 33.18
N ARG A 151 9.08 6.01 32.84
CA ARG A 151 8.01 5.04 33.03
C ARG A 151 7.73 4.34 31.71
N THR A 152 8.11 3.07 31.62
CA THR A 152 8.02 2.27 30.38
C THR A 152 7.15 1.02 30.59
N GLY A 153 6.15 1.11 31.46
CA GLY A 153 5.23 0.02 31.73
C GLY A 153 4.23 -0.21 30.61
N MET A 154 3.52 -1.34 30.70
CA MET A 154 2.47 -1.69 29.73
C MET A 154 1.26 -0.77 29.83
N GLU A 155 1.01 -0.20 31.02
CA GLU A 155 -0.04 0.78 31.26
C GLU A 155 0.26 2.09 30.51
N GLU A 156 1.47 2.65 30.68
CA GLU A 156 1.84 3.89 29.97
C GLU A 156 1.86 3.71 28.44
N ALA A 157 2.29 2.54 27.97
CA ALA A 157 2.28 2.22 26.55
C ALA A 157 0.85 2.08 25.99
N ARG A 158 -0.08 1.52 26.78
CA ARG A 158 -1.50 1.43 26.43
C ARG A 158 -2.14 2.82 26.37
N ASP A 159 -1.93 3.64 27.39
CA ASP A 159 -2.47 5.00 27.44
C ASP A 159 -2.02 5.85 26.24
N GLU A 160 -0.74 5.73 25.87
CA GLU A 160 -0.22 6.40 24.67
C GLU A 160 -0.86 5.83 23.40
N ALA A 161 -0.92 4.51 23.25
CA ALA A 161 -1.45 3.87 22.07
C ALA A 161 -2.93 4.23 21.84
N GLU A 162 -3.77 4.16 22.87
CA GLU A 162 -5.18 4.53 22.79
C GLU A 162 -5.34 6.01 22.41
N MET A 163 -4.61 6.91 23.07
CA MET A 163 -4.64 8.34 22.76
C MET A 163 -4.23 8.63 21.31
N VAL A 164 -3.12 8.04 20.84
CA VAL A 164 -2.58 8.30 19.50
C VAL A 164 -3.49 7.72 18.43
N VAL A 165 -3.89 6.46 18.59
CA VAL A 165 -4.62 5.72 17.55
C VAL A 165 -6.06 6.18 17.46
N PHE A 166 -6.77 6.31 18.58
CA PHE A 166 -8.19 6.72 18.53
C PHE A 166 -8.34 8.15 18.05
N ALA A 167 -7.42 9.06 18.38
CA ALA A 167 -7.43 10.41 17.82
C ALA A 167 -7.20 10.38 16.29
N ALA A 168 -6.18 9.65 15.82
CA ALA A 168 -5.89 9.59 14.38
C ALA A 168 -7.01 8.89 13.58
N VAL A 169 -7.54 7.77 14.07
CA VAL A 169 -8.64 7.04 13.44
C VAL A 169 -9.92 7.87 13.47
N GLY A 170 -10.25 8.48 14.60
CA GLY A 170 -11.41 9.37 14.73
C GLY A 170 -11.36 10.54 13.75
N ASP A 171 -10.21 11.21 13.64
CA ASP A 171 -10.01 12.29 12.67
C ASP A 171 -10.12 11.83 11.22
N LEU A 172 -9.69 10.60 10.90
CA LEU A 172 -9.77 10.02 9.56
C LEU A 172 -11.22 9.70 9.19
N LEU A 173 -11.95 9.05 10.10
CA LEU A 173 -13.35 8.69 9.91
C LEU A 173 -14.23 9.95 9.81
N ALA A 174 -13.96 10.96 10.64
CA ALA A 174 -14.69 12.23 10.60
C ALA A 174 -14.52 12.97 9.26
N ARG A 175 -13.30 12.97 8.69
CA ARG A 175 -13.01 13.62 7.40
C ARG A 175 -13.59 12.86 6.21
N THR A 176 -13.43 11.54 6.20
CA THR A 176 -13.88 10.69 5.09
C THR A 176 -15.38 10.40 5.12
N ARG A 177 -16.01 10.50 6.31
CA ARG A 177 -17.40 10.09 6.57
C ARG A 177 -17.67 8.62 6.26
N ILE A 178 -16.62 7.79 6.21
CA ILE A 178 -16.73 6.34 6.09
C ILE A 178 -17.15 5.81 7.46
N ARG A 179 -18.17 4.95 7.48
CA ARG A 179 -18.57 4.30 8.73
C ARG A 179 -17.62 3.14 9.04
N PRO A 180 -17.30 2.86 10.32
CA PRO A 180 -16.42 1.75 10.67
C PRO A 180 -16.87 0.40 10.10
N GLU A 181 -18.18 0.18 9.96
CA GLU A 181 -18.75 -1.07 9.42
C GLU A 181 -18.51 -1.25 7.92
N GLU A 182 -18.10 -0.19 7.19
CA GLU A 182 -17.72 -0.26 5.78
C GLU A 182 -16.24 -0.64 5.56
N ILE A 183 -15.48 -0.85 6.64
CA ILE A 183 -14.05 -1.20 6.59
C ILE A 183 -13.88 -2.72 6.71
N ASP A 184 -13.56 -3.37 5.60
CA ASP A 184 -13.38 -4.84 5.57
C ASP A 184 -12.07 -5.31 6.21
N VAL A 185 -11.02 -4.49 6.14
CA VAL A 185 -9.65 -4.88 6.53
C VAL A 185 -8.99 -3.75 7.31
N LEU A 186 -8.60 -4.07 8.53
CA LEU A 186 -7.73 -3.25 9.37
C LEU A 186 -6.31 -3.84 9.36
N VAL A 187 -5.33 -3.01 9.03
CA VAL A 187 -3.90 -3.38 9.12
C VAL A 187 -3.25 -2.46 10.14
N THR A 188 -2.74 -3.04 11.22
CA THR A 188 -2.00 -2.31 12.25
C THR A 188 -0.52 -2.69 12.25
N ASN A 189 0.35 -1.73 12.56
CA ASN A 189 1.77 -1.97 12.78
C ASN A 189 2.21 -1.24 14.05
N CYS A 190 2.86 -1.97 14.95
CA CYS A 190 3.48 -1.41 16.15
C CYS A 190 4.69 -2.28 16.50
N SER A 191 5.82 -1.67 16.85
CA SER A 191 7.04 -2.36 17.31
C SER A 191 7.34 -2.14 18.78
N VAL A 192 6.66 -1.18 19.42
CA VAL A 192 6.95 -0.71 20.78
C VAL A 192 5.91 -1.15 21.80
N PHE A 193 4.77 -1.66 21.34
CA PHE A 193 3.65 -2.07 22.18
C PHE A 193 2.96 -3.30 21.57
N SER A 194 2.97 -4.40 22.31
CA SER A 194 2.42 -5.71 21.92
C SER A 194 1.47 -6.22 23.00
N PRO A 195 0.25 -5.65 23.11
CA PRO A 195 -0.70 -6.02 24.14
C PRO A 195 -1.31 -7.41 23.90
N THR A 196 -1.97 -7.92 24.94
CA THR A 196 -2.97 -8.99 24.82
C THR A 196 -4.29 -8.46 25.40
N PRO A 197 -5.41 -8.44 24.65
CA PRO A 197 -5.54 -8.81 23.22
C PRO A 197 -4.71 -7.90 22.29
N SER A 198 -4.60 -8.27 21.01
CA SER A 198 -3.64 -7.67 20.09
C SER A 198 -3.90 -6.18 19.81
N PHE A 199 -2.92 -5.49 19.23
CA PHE A 199 -3.07 -4.09 18.84
C PHE A 199 -4.21 -3.87 17.83
N ALA A 200 -4.47 -4.85 16.95
CA ALA A 200 -5.61 -4.80 16.04
C ALA A 200 -6.94 -4.94 16.78
N ASP A 201 -7.01 -5.79 17.81
CA ASP A 201 -8.21 -5.98 18.63
C ASP A 201 -8.57 -4.74 19.45
N MET A 202 -7.56 -3.95 19.84
CA MET A 202 -7.77 -2.67 20.53
C MET A 202 -8.44 -1.62 19.62
N VAL A 203 -8.19 -1.69 18.30
CA VAL A 203 -8.64 -0.68 17.33
C VAL A 203 -9.90 -1.12 16.61
N SER A 204 -10.10 -2.43 16.46
CA SER A 204 -11.30 -2.94 15.81
C SER A 204 -12.53 -2.52 16.63
N PRO A 205 -13.62 -2.11 15.95
CA PRO A 205 -14.90 -1.95 16.61
C PRO A 205 -15.38 -3.35 17.00
N LEU A 206 -14.95 -3.85 18.16
CA LEU A 206 -15.57 -5.01 18.78
C LEU A 206 -17.06 -4.66 18.99
N PRO A 207 -18.01 -5.56 18.69
CA PRO A 207 -19.33 -5.41 19.23
C PRO A 207 -19.14 -5.31 20.75
N THR A 208 -19.53 -4.18 21.33
CA THR A 208 -19.63 -4.05 22.78
C THR A 208 -20.61 -5.10 23.24
N ALA A 209 -20.10 -6.24 23.68
CA ALA A 209 -20.86 -7.22 24.41
C ALA A 209 -21.11 -6.65 25.81
N ASP A 210 -21.92 -5.59 25.90
CA ASP A 210 -22.80 -5.39 27.03
C ASP A 210 -23.87 -4.33 26.72
N GLY A 211 -25.04 -4.81 26.33
CA GLY A 211 -26.32 -4.17 26.62
C GLY A 211 -26.83 -4.62 27.98
N GLY A 212 -25.97 -4.62 29.00
CA GLY A 212 -26.32 -4.93 30.38
C GLY A 212 -27.04 -3.74 31.00
N GLU A 213 -28.33 -3.93 31.25
CA GLU A 213 -29.14 -3.03 32.06
C GLU A 213 -28.49 -2.74 33.42
N PRO A 214 -28.72 -1.55 34.02
CA PRO A 214 -28.30 -1.30 35.39
C PRO A 214 -29.12 -2.18 36.34
N GLU A 215 -28.50 -3.18 36.96
CA GLU A 215 -29.05 -3.86 38.13
C GLU A 215 -29.30 -2.83 39.24
N ARG A 216 -30.56 -2.42 39.35
CA ARG A 216 -31.15 -1.89 40.57
C ARG A 216 -31.73 -3.06 41.37
N GLU A 217 -31.08 -3.43 42.45
CA GLU A 217 -31.64 -3.98 43.70
C GLU A 217 -30.44 -4.22 44.64
N GLY A 218 -30.37 -3.79 45.88
CA GLY A 218 -31.44 -3.52 46.84
C GLY A 218 -31.43 -4.58 47.93
N SER A 219 -30.46 -4.55 48.85
CA SER A 219 -30.60 -4.86 50.28
C SER A 219 -29.30 -4.56 51.04
#